data_AF-A0A943G201-F1
#
_entry.id   AF-A0A943G201-F1
#
_cell.length_a   1.000
_cell.length_b   1.000
_cell.length_c   1.000
_cell.angle_alpha   90.00
_cell.angle_beta   90.00
_cell.angle_gamma   90.00
#
_symmetry.space_group_name_H-M   'P 1'
#
loop_
_entity.id
_entity.type
_entity.pdbx_description
1 polymer ?
#
loop_
_entity_poly.entity_id
_entity_poly.type
_entity_poly.pdbx_seq_one_letter_code
_entity_poly.pdbx_strand_id
1 'polypeptide(L)'
;MNKLEFDESVRVLELGVIGSSRLFNSNGNDKSYVLGDISFLYDQDRVLVDGSSIYDISDEVMVSYPNNNFGILRLDDKLSIENKEGFIAFVCAARDKFRKRDISYDDFYEALERVTSVLISKYNLRVSTDEWMRSNDQLSKKYFNTIKKNAHLTFRKTGKKAYEQNCNQTLRRNLIEFDNCVNPFMSNKYSSSQMEDALRKMEISFDTNNSDGAVVTISDLETNNYVTYRRANDGFSYGLTYKDSSDMIFSLLHTFNLNNSDSMYDGEYIKYEFGSNDYNITPTTTIYNLTHNIIQRNSGAIVDASVDDKIEMYQHLITANAYAAQVTLDNVSKGYSYSKK
;
A
#
# COMPACT_ATOMS: atom_id res chain seq x y z
N MET A 1 -2.77 2.64 16.85
CA MET A 1 -1.51 2.89 16.12
C MET A 1 -0.92 1.54 15.82
N ASN A 2 -0.97 1.08 14.57
CA ASN A 2 -0.42 -0.22 14.21
C ASN A 2 1.04 -0.05 13.77
N LYS A 3 1.87 -0.86 14.44
CA LYS A 3 3.32 -0.83 14.61
C LYS A 3 4.07 -1.22 13.33
N LEU A 4 5.33 -0.80 13.22
CA LEU A 4 6.29 -1.46 12.34
C LEU A 4 6.61 -2.85 12.90
N GLU A 5 6.37 -3.91 12.13
CA GLU A 5 6.79 -5.26 12.52
C GLU A 5 8.08 -5.63 11.79
N PHE A 6 9.09 -6.06 12.55
CA PHE A 6 10.41 -6.43 12.04
C PHE A 6 10.47 -7.94 11.78
N ASP A 7 11.05 -8.33 10.63
CA ASP A 7 11.32 -9.74 10.35
C ASP A 7 12.49 -10.23 11.23
N GLU A 8 12.20 -11.09 12.20
CA GLU A 8 13.19 -11.66 13.12
C GLU A 8 14.23 -12.57 12.42
N SER A 9 14.01 -12.96 11.17
CA SER A 9 14.88 -13.92 10.44
C SER A 9 16.16 -13.31 9.86
N VAL A 10 16.31 -11.98 9.85
CA VAL A 10 17.45 -11.30 9.22
C VAL A 10 18.59 -11.05 10.24
N ARG A 11 19.51 -12.03 10.33
CA ARG A 11 20.82 -11.85 10.97
C ARG A 11 21.73 -10.92 10.14
N VAL A 12 21.74 -9.65 10.55
CA VAL A 12 22.86 -8.70 10.62
C VAL A 12 23.88 -8.72 9.46
N LEU A 13 23.76 -7.74 8.57
CA LEU A 13 24.91 -7.15 7.87
C LEU A 13 25.26 -5.83 8.58
N GLU A 14 26.32 -5.84 9.39
CA GLU A 14 26.98 -4.64 9.90
C GLU A 14 27.73 -3.98 8.74
N LEU A 15 27.22 -2.85 8.25
CA LEU A 15 28.01 -1.98 7.39
C LEU A 15 28.64 -0.89 8.27
N GLY A 16 29.93 -1.10 8.57
CA GLY A 16 30.90 -0.07 8.97
C GLY A 16 30.47 0.90 10.08
N VAL A 17 30.81 0.57 11.32
CA VAL A 17 30.85 1.54 12.43
C VAL A 17 31.89 2.61 12.12
N ILE A 18 31.45 3.83 11.80
CA ILE A 18 32.29 5.03 11.90
C ILE A 18 31.59 6.01 12.84
N GLY A 19 31.99 5.96 14.11
CA GLY A 19 32.09 7.11 15.01
C GLY A 19 30.81 7.83 15.46
N SER A 20 30.47 7.61 16.74
CA SER A 20 29.56 8.40 17.61
C SER A 20 28.06 8.12 17.41
N SER A 21 27.24 7.92 18.44
CA SER A 21 27.37 8.25 19.85
C SER A 21 26.57 7.26 20.73
N ARG A 22 27.08 7.04 21.94
CA ARG A 22 26.38 6.38 23.03
C ARG A 22 25.17 7.22 23.44
N LEU A 23 23.99 6.94 22.91
CA LEU A 23 22.75 7.43 23.48
C LEU A 23 21.74 6.28 23.48
N PHE A 24 21.06 6.13 24.61
CA PHE A 24 19.99 5.19 24.96
C PHE A 24 20.39 3.89 25.68
N ASN A 25 19.97 3.82 26.95
CA ASN A 25 19.78 2.61 27.72
C ASN A 25 18.61 1.83 27.09
N SER A 26 18.90 0.80 26.32
CA SER A 26 17.92 -0.20 25.94
C SER A 26 18.59 -1.56 25.98
N ASN A 27 17.82 -2.56 26.40
CA ASN A 27 18.29 -3.93 26.58
C ASN A 27 18.59 -4.57 25.21
N GLY A 28 19.80 -4.32 24.70
CA GLY A 28 20.57 -5.25 23.87
C GLY A 28 20.10 -5.58 22.45
N ASN A 29 18.98 -5.06 21.95
CA ASN A 29 18.44 -5.42 20.62
C ASN A 29 18.32 -4.26 19.61
N ASP A 30 18.66 -3.03 19.99
CA ASP A 30 18.57 -1.88 19.11
C ASP A 30 19.70 -1.91 18.07
N LYS A 31 19.33 -1.84 16.80
CA LYS A 31 20.29 -1.72 15.68
C LYS A 31 20.37 -0.26 15.28
N SER A 32 21.53 0.20 14.83
CA SER A 32 21.74 1.58 14.33
C SER A 32 22.44 1.57 12.98
N TYR A 33 22.03 2.42 12.04
CA TYR A 33 22.72 2.63 10.76
C TYR A 33 23.00 4.11 10.56
N VAL A 34 24.21 4.44 10.12
CA VAL A 34 24.65 5.84 9.92
C VAL A 34 24.93 6.06 8.43
N LEU A 35 24.39 7.15 7.89
CA LEU A 35 24.60 7.61 6.52
C LEU A 35 24.99 9.10 6.55
N GLY A 36 26.27 9.38 6.33
CA GLY A 36 26.77 10.74 6.51
C GLY A 36 26.56 11.21 7.94
N ASP A 37 25.78 12.27 8.14
CA ASP A 37 25.38 12.78 9.45
C ASP A 37 24.00 12.28 9.92
N ILE A 38 23.31 11.47 9.10
CA ILE A 38 21.98 10.92 9.42
C ILE A 38 22.12 9.55 10.08
N SER A 39 21.58 9.38 11.27
CA SER A 39 21.50 8.13 12.01
C SER A 39 20.07 7.59 12.04
N PHE A 40 19.90 6.33 11.68
CA PHE A 40 18.67 5.57 11.83
C PHE A 40 18.81 4.65 13.03
N LEU A 41 17.98 4.86 14.04
CA LEU A 41 17.91 4.11 15.29
C LEU A 41 16.60 3.32 15.30
N TYR A 42 16.69 2.03 15.59
CA TYR A 42 15.60 1.10 15.42
C TYR A 42 15.13 0.58 16.77
N ASP A 43 13.84 0.74 17.02
CA ASP A 43 13.10 0.22 18.16
C ASP A 43 12.05 -0.78 17.62
N GLN A 44 11.55 -1.70 18.44
CA GLN A 44 10.67 -2.81 18.02
C GLN A 44 9.41 -2.37 17.26
N ASP A 45 8.99 -1.10 17.38
CA ASP A 45 7.76 -0.59 16.82
C ASP A 45 7.92 0.64 15.92
N ARG A 46 9.14 1.21 15.77
CA ARG A 46 9.36 2.52 15.12
C ARG A 46 10.80 2.73 14.64
N VAL A 47 10.98 3.75 13.79
CA VAL A 47 12.28 4.21 13.31
C VAL A 47 12.51 5.62 13.79
N LEU A 48 13.60 5.83 14.52
CA LEU A 48 14.06 7.15 14.89
C LEU A 48 15.15 7.57 13.89
N VAL A 49 14.98 8.71 13.26
CA VAL A 49 15.97 9.32 12.38
C VAL A 49 16.52 10.55 13.11
N ASP A 50 17.84 10.71 13.14
CA ASP A 50 18.58 11.78 13.83
C ASP A 50 19.70 12.29 12.89
N GLY A 51 20.21 13.52 13.05
CA GLY A 51 21.33 14.04 12.25
C GLY A 51 21.24 15.52 11.86
N SER A 52 22.36 16.21 11.62
CA SER A 52 22.34 17.66 11.30
C SER A 52 21.60 18.00 10.00
N SER A 53 21.63 17.10 9.00
CA SER A 53 20.88 17.24 7.75
C SER A 53 19.40 16.83 7.89
N ILE A 54 18.99 16.32 9.06
CA ILE A 54 17.60 15.92 9.29
C ILE A 54 16.67 17.11 9.42
N TYR A 55 17.11 18.24 9.98
CA TYR A 55 16.21 19.38 10.21
C TYR A 55 15.58 19.85 8.92
N ASP A 56 16.41 19.92 7.89
CA ASP A 56 16.02 20.22 6.53
C ASP A 56 14.98 19.23 5.99
N ILE A 57 15.21 17.92 6.11
CA ILE A 57 14.26 16.91 5.62
C ILE A 57 12.99 16.91 6.48
N SER A 58 13.13 17.10 7.79
CA SER A 58 12.04 17.18 8.76
C SER A 58 11.12 18.35 8.46
N ASP A 59 11.67 19.51 8.14
CA ASP A 59 10.87 20.69 7.81
C ASP A 59 10.08 20.46 6.52
N GLU A 60 10.70 19.86 5.50
CA GLU A 60 10.00 19.52 4.25
C GLU A 60 8.92 18.48 4.48
N VAL A 61 9.19 17.44 5.28
CA VAL A 61 8.22 16.41 5.64
C VAL A 61 7.05 17.03 6.40
N MET A 62 7.32 17.90 7.39
CA MET A 62 6.27 18.58 8.15
C MET A 62 5.48 19.58 7.30
N VAL A 63 6.11 20.22 6.32
CA VAL A 63 5.45 21.13 5.35
C VAL A 63 4.61 20.37 4.33
N SER A 64 5.15 19.28 3.79
CA SER A 64 4.47 18.45 2.79
C SER A 64 3.30 17.69 3.40
N TYR A 65 3.37 17.40 4.71
CA TYR A 65 2.43 16.53 5.39
C TYR A 65 1.98 17.07 6.76
N PRO A 66 1.34 18.24 6.80
CA PRO A 66 1.03 18.95 8.04
C PRO A 66 0.03 18.20 8.94
N ASN A 67 -0.79 17.32 8.36
CA ASN A 67 -1.78 16.52 9.09
C ASN A 67 -1.29 15.11 9.47
N ASN A 68 -0.07 14.73 9.09
CA ASN A 68 0.67 13.52 9.48
C ASN A 68 -0.12 12.27 9.92
N ASN A 69 -1.13 11.87 9.14
CA ASN A 69 -1.95 10.68 9.46
C ASN A 69 -1.29 9.35 9.08
N PHE A 70 -0.01 9.38 8.73
CA PHE A 70 0.83 8.22 8.42
C PHE A 70 1.99 8.06 9.41
N GLY A 71 1.98 8.74 10.56
CA GLY A 71 2.88 8.38 11.67
C GLY A 71 4.33 8.85 11.54
N ILE A 72 4.62 10.02 10.95
CA ILE A 72 5.94 10.68 11.08
C ILE A 72 5.90 11.78 12.14
N LEU A 73 6.26 11.49 13.37
CA LEU A 73 6.29 12.48 14.45
C LEU A 73 7.66 13.18 14.53
N ARG A 74 7.67 14.49 14.72
CA ARG A 74 8.88 15.19 15.14
C ARG A 74 9.01 15.13 16.66
N LEU A 75 10.12 14.58 17.15
CA LEU A 75 10.45 14.45 18.57
C LEU A 75 11.78 15.18 18.79
N ASP A 76 11.71 16.43 19.24
CA ASP A 76 12.88 17.31 19.36
C ASP A 76 13.73 17.27 18.05
N ASP A 77 15.01 16.94 18.18
CA ASP A 77 16.02 16.87 17.12
C ASP A 77 15.91 15.60 16.24
N LYS A 78 14.78 14.89 16.32
CA LYS A 78 14.56 13.58 15.68
C LYS A 78 13.22 13.48 14.96
N LEU A 79 13.18 12.59 13.97
CA LEU A 79 11.94 12.11 13.36
C LEU A 79 11.64 10.69 13.81
N SER A 80 10.44 10.44 14.32
CA SER A 80 9.91 9.12 14.65
C SER A 80 8.94 8.69 13.57
N ILE A 81 9.25 7.62 12.86
CA ILE A 81 8.40 7.01 11.84
C ILE A 81 7.78 5.75 12.43
N GLU A 82 6.45 5.73 12.51
CA GLU A 82 5.67 4.75 13.28
C GLU A 82 5.02 3.68 12.40
N ASN A 83 4.94 3.88 11.07
CA ASN A 83 4.40 2.88 10.15
C ASN A 83 5.05 2.96 8.76
N LYS A 84 4.70 1.99 7.89
CA LYS A 84 5.32 1.83 6.57
C LYS A 84 4.94 2.96 5.60
N GLU A 85 3.71 3.46 5.64
CA GLU A 85 3.28 4.56 4.78
C GLU A 85 4.05 5.84 5.12
N GLY A 86 4.28 6.13 6.39
CA GLY A 86 5.16 7.22 6.83
C GLY A 86 6.61 7.00 6.45
N PHE A 87 7.07 5.75 6.45
CA PHE A 87 8.40 5.44 5.98
C PHE A 87 8.57 5.75 4.47
N ILE A 88 7.62 5.35 3.63
CA ILE A 88 7.65 5.65 2.18
C ILE A 88 7.56 7.18 1.97
N ALA A 89 6.70 7.88 2.71
CA ALA A 89 6.56 9.34 2.62
C ALA A 89 7.86 10.06 2.95
N PHE A 90 8.57 9.63 4.01
CA PHE A 90 9.89 10.15 4.35
C PHE A 90 10.90 9.99 3.21
N VAL A 91 10.98 8.80 2.59
CA VAL A 91 11.91 8.54 1.48
C VAL A 91 11.57 9.39 0.25
N CYS A 92 10.28 9.54 -0.08
CA CYS A 92 9.84 10.39 -1.18
C CYS A 92 10.18 11.87 -0.96
N ALA A 93 9.91 12.41 0.23
CA ALA A 93 10.24 13.80 0.57
C ALA A 93 11.75 14.05 0.57
N ALA A 94 12.54 13.13 1.12
CA ALA A 94 13.99 13.19 1.06
C ALA A 94 14.48 13.22 -0.40
N ARG A 95 13.98 12.30 -1.25
CA ARG A 95 14.31 12.25 -2.69
C ARG A 95 14.02 13.59 -3.37
N ASP A 96 12.83 14.13 -3.19
CA ASP A 96 12.39 15.33 -3.91
C ASP A 96 13.14 16.59 -3.45
N LYS A 97 13.53 16.66 -2.16
CA LYS A 97 14.38 17.74 -1.64
C LYS A 97 15.80 17.68 -2.17
N PHE A 98 16.41 16.50 -2.20
CA PHE A 98 17.79 16.37 -2.70
C PHE A 98 17.89 16.53 -4.22
N ARG A 99 16.86 16.15 -4.99
CA ARG A 99 16.75 16.49 -6.43
C ARG A 99 16.81 18.00 -6.69
N LYS A 100 16.35 18.82 -5.74
CA LYS A 100 16.35 20.30 -5.83
C LYS A 100 17.68 20.93 -5.38
N ARG A 101 18.63 20.17 -4.83
CA ARG A 101 19.97 20.66 -4.48
C ARG A 101 20.96 20.29 -5.59
N ASP A 102 21.95 21.15 -5.80
CA ASP A 102 23.03 20.99 -6.79
C ASP A 102 24.07 19.95 -6.31
N ILE A 103 23.58 18.80 -5.84
CA ILE A 103 24.40 17.66 -5.40
C ILE A 103 24.73 16.83 -6.64
N SER A 104 25.97 16.35 -6.71
CA SER A 104 26.44 15.38 -7.71
C SER A 104 25.40 14.26 -7.89
N TYR A 105 24.96 14.08 -9.14
CA TYR A 105 23.93 13.12 -9.53
C TYR A 105 24.24 11.70 -9.02
N ASP A 106 25.52 11.31 -8.98
CA ASP A 106 25.96 9.97 -8.60
C ASP A 106 25.93 9.76 -7.08
N ASP A 107 26.39 10.73 -6.28
CA ASP A 107 26.44 10.61 -4.82
C ASP A 107 25.02 10.58 -4.20
N PHE A 108 24.08 11.31 -4.81
CA PHE A 108 22.69 11.34 -4.37
C PHE A 108 21.97 10.01 -4.62
N TYR A 109 22.06 9.47 -5.84
CA TYR A 109 21.41 8.19 -6.14
C TYR A 109 22.07 7.04 -5.41
N GLU A 110 23.39 7.06 -5.18
CA GLU A 110 24.06 6.06 -4.35
C GLU A 110 23.63 6.13 -2.87
N ALA A 111 23.45 7.33 -2.31
CA ALA A 111 22.93 7.50 -0.96
C ALA A 111 21.46 7.05 -0.85
N LEU A 112 20.62 7.43 -1.80
CA LEU A 112 19.21 7.03 -1.86
C LEU A 112 19.07 5.51 -2.09
N GLU A 113 19.92 4.92 -2.93
CA GLU A 113 20.02 3.48 -3.19
C GLU A 113 20.37 2.72 -1.92
N ARG A 114 21.41 3.16 -1.20
CA ARG A 114 21.81 2.53 0.06
C ARG A 114 20.73 2.64 1.15
N VAL A 115 20.10 3.81 1.28
CA VAL A 115 18.99 4.06 2.22
C VAL A 115 17.80 3.17 1.86
N THR A 116 17.32 3.25 0.64
CA THR A 116 16.16 2.49 0.16
C THR A 116 16.39 0.99 0.22
N SER A 117 17.57 0.49 -0.17
CA SER A 117 17.93 -0.93 -0.10
C SER A 117 18.03 -1.45 1.34
N VAL A 118 18.64 -0.67 2.25
CA VAL A 118 18.68 -1.00 3.68
C VAL A 118 17.29 -1.03 4.30
N LEU A 119 16.39 -0.16 3.84
CA LEU A 119 15.08 0.01 4.44
C LEU A 119 14.08 -1.01 3.88
N ILE A 120 14.10 -1.30 2.57
CA ILE A 120 13.33 -2.39 1.96
C ILE A 120 13.79 -3.77 2.47
N SER A 121 15.08 -3.96 2.75
CA SER A 121 15.59 -5.24 3.27
C SER A 121 15.36 -5.46 4.77
N LYS A 122 15.08 -4.40 5.55
CA LYS A 122 14.91 -4.48 7.03
C LYS A 122 13.48 -4.33 7.52
N TYR A 123 12.60 -3.68 6.77
CA TYR A 123 11.20 -3.55 7.15
C TYR A 123 10.34 -4.62 6.50
N ASN A 124 9.42 -5.18 7.28
CA ASN A 124 8.38 -6.04 6.75
C ASN A 124 7.31 -5.18 6.03
N LEU A 125 7.68 -4.52 4.93
CA LEU A 125 6.70 -3.85 4.04
C LEU A 125 5.63 -4.82 3.53
N ARG A 126 5.95 -6.13 3.62
CA ARG A 126 5.18 -7.30 3.20
C ARG A 126 4.01 -7.68 4.11
N VAL A 127 3.73 -6.92 5.18
CA VAL A 127 2.51 -7.11 5.98
C VAL A 127 1.29 -7.01 5.06
N SER A 128 0.62 -8.13 4.88
CA SER A 128 -0.58 -8.29 4.08
C SER A 128 -1.78 -7.59 4.73
N THR A 129 -2.84 -7.36 3.95
CA THR A 129 -4.13 -6.87 4.46
C THR A 129 -4.64 -7.74 5.61
N ASP A 130 -4.55 -9.07 5.47
CA ASP A 130 -5.01 -10.02 6.48
C ASP A 130 -4.19 -9.95 7.77
N GLU A 131 -2.86 -9.90 7.69
CA GLU A 131 -2.01 -9.77 8.87
C GLU A 131 -2.27 -8.45 9.60
N TRP A 132 -2.40 -7.35 8.86
CA TRP A 132 -2.73 -6.05 9.42
C TRP A 132 -4.13 -6.02 10.06
N MET A 133 -5.12 -6.69 9.48
CA MET A 133 -6.47 -6.78 10.06
C MET A 133 -6.53 -7.64 11.31
N ARG A 134 -5.59 -8.60 11.50
CA ARG A 134 -5.52 -9.43 12.72
C ARG A 134 -5.02 -8.66 13.94
N SER A 135 -4.20 -7.64 13.74
CA SER A 135 -3.60 -6.89 14.85
C SER A 135 -4.55 -5.84 15.48
N ASN A 136 -5.76 -5.69 14.95
CA ASN A 136 -6.79 -4.79 15.50
C ASN A 136 -8.03 -5.58 15.94
N ASP A 137 -8.27 -5.69 17.24
CA ASP A 137 -9.32 -6.52 17.85
C ASP A 137 -10.76 -6.16 17.40
N GLN A 138 -11.04 -4.89 17.07
CA GLN A 138 -12.37 -4.46 16.62
C GLN A 138 -12.57 -4.74 15.12
N LEU A 139 -11.55 -4.47 14.30
CA LEU A 139 -11.58 -4.75 12.85
C LEU A 139 -11.60 -6.26 12.58
N SER A 140 -10.79 -7.01 13.31
CA SER A 140 -10.55 -8.44 13.09
C SER A 140 -11.85 -9.23 13.14
N LYS A 141 -12.71 -8.99 14.12
CA LYS A 141 -13.93 -9.78 14.30
C LYS A 141 -14.88 -9.67 13.11
N LYS A 142 -15.18 -8.46 12.63
CA LYS A 142 -16.12 -8.26 11.51
C LYS A 142 -15.51 -8.76 10.19
N TYR A 143 -14.28 -8.39 9.90
CA TYR A 143 -13.57 -8.81 8.70
C TYR A 143 -13.37 -10.32 8.61
N PHE A 144 -12.85 -10.97 9.67
CA PHE A 144 -12.67 -12.41 9.66
C PHE A 144 -13.98 -13.18 9.72
N ASN A 145 -15.07 -12.61 10.26
CA ASN A 145 -16.40 -13.20 10.11
C ASN A 145 -16.86 -13.17 8.64
N THR A 146 -16.61 -12.10 7.90
CA THR A 146 -16.87 -12.03 6.45
C THR A 146 -16.06 -13.08 5.70
N ILE A 147 -14.74 -13.16 5.95
CA ILE A 147 -13.88 -14.19 5.35
C ILE A 147 -14.39 -15.59 5.69
N LYS A 148 -14.71 -15.85 6.96
CA LYS A 148 -15.19 -17.14 7.43
C LYS A 148 -16.52 -17.53 6.77
N LYS A 149 -17.47 -16.60 6.66
CA LYS A 149 -18.76 -16.79 5.96
C LYS A 149 -18.54 -17.12 4.48
N ASN A 150 -17.55 -16.48 3.85
CA ASN A 150 -17.21 -16.72 2.45
C ASN A 150 -16.39 -18.02 2.24
N ALA A 151 -15.61 -18.46 3.24
CA ALA A 151 -14.76 -19.64 3.18
C ALA A 151 -15.43 -20.96 3.65
N HIS A 152 -16.29 -20.92 4.68
CA HIS A 152 -16.95 -22.10 5.25
C HIS A 152 -18.28 -22.41 4.57
N LEU A 153 -18.20 -23.19 3.49
CA LEU A 153 -19.18 -24.23 3.15
C LEU A 153 -18.45 -25.58 3.06
N THR A 154 -17.79 -25.99 4.14
CA THR A 154 -16.86 -27.13 4.15
C THR A 154 -17.63 -28.47 3.99
N PHE A 155 -17.41 -29.13 2.84
CA PHE A 155 -17.53 -30.57 2.54
C PHE A 155 -18.72 -31.35 3.12
N ARG A 156 -19.84 -31.33 2.39
CA ARG A 156 -20.76 -32.47 2.15
C ARG A 156 -22.00 -31.95 1.43
N LYS A 157 -21.90 -31.64 0.14
CA LYS A 157 -23.04 -31.59 -0.81
C LYS A 157 -22.54 -31.32 -2.22
N THR A 158 -22.80 -32.27 -3.12
CA THR A 158 -22.73 -32.07 -4.56
C THR A 158 -23.86 -31.11 -5.00
N GLY A 159 -23.61 -30.26 -6.01
CA GLY A 159 -24.60 -29.33 -6.58
C GLY A 159 -24.24 -27.84 -6.45
N LYS A 160 -25.24 -26.95 -6.65
CA LYS A 160 -25.11 -25.48 -6.73
C LYS A 160 -24.27 -24.84 -5.61
N LYS A 161 -24.36 -25.35 -4.38
CA LYS A 161 -23.61 -24.84 -3.21
C LYS A 161 -22.09 -25.04 -3.31
N ALA A 162 -21.64 -26.12 -3.95
CA ALA A 162 -20.20 -26.36 -4.16
C ALA A 162 -19.63 -25.41 -5.23
N TYR A 163 -20.43 -25.11 -6.26
CA TYR A 163 -20.06 -24.15 -7.29
C TYR A 163 -19.94 -22.73 -6.74
N GLU A 164 -20.93 -22.27 -5.96
CA GLU A 164 -20.90 -20.98 -5.27
C GLU A 164 -19.68 -20.82 -4.35
N GLN A 165 -19.29 -21.90 -3.65
CA GLN A 165 -18.09 -21.89 -2.81
C GLN A 165 -16.81 -21.72 -3.62
N ASN A 166 -16.67 -22.43 -4.75
CA ASN A 166 -15.52 -22.29 -5.64
C ASN A 166 -15.42 -20.85 -6.19
N CYS A 167 -16.55 -20.23 -6.52
CA CYS A 167 -16.59 -18.83 -6.93
C CYS A 167 -16.09 -17.90 -5.81
N ASN A 168 -16.55 -18.08 -4.56
CA ASN A 168 -16.11 -17.25 -3.42
C ASN A 168 -14.61 -17.41 -3.11
N GLN A 169 -14.09 -18.64 -3.15
CA GLN A 169 -12.65 -18.90 -2.94
C GLN A 169 -11.81 -18.27 -4.05
N THR A 170 -12.25 -18.40 -5.29
CA THR A 170 -11.58 -17.81 -6.45
C THR A 170 -11.59 -16.28 -6.36
N LEU A 171 -12.74 -15.68 -6.02
CA LEU A 171 -12.88 -14.25 -5.79
C LEU A 171 -11.89 -13.75 -4.74
N ARG A 172 -11.84 -14.42 -3.58
CA ARG A 172 -10.92 -14.06 -2.49
C ARG A 172 -9.46 -14.09 -2.92
N ARG A 173 -9.04 -15.14 -3.64
CA ARG A 173 -7.67 -15.25 -4.15
C ARG A 173 -7.32 -14.08 -5.07
N ASN A 174 -8.25 -13.68 -5.94
CA ASN A 174 -8.03 -12.58 -6.87
C ASN A 174 -8.05 -11.21 -6.19
N LEU A 175 -8.80 -11.04 -5.09
CA LEU A 175 -8.72 -9.83 -4.26
C LEU A 175 -7.35 -9.68 -3.59
N ILE A 176 -6.82 -10.77 -3.03
CA ILE A 176 -5.47 -10.75 -2.45
C ILE A 176 -4.43 -10.41 -3.52
N GLU A 177 -4.59 -10.97 -4.73
CA GLU A 177 -3.72 -10.63 -5.86
C GLU A 177 -3.88 -9.16 -6.28
N PHE A 178 -5.11 -8.64 -6.34
CA PHE A 178 -5.40 -7.23 -6.63
C PHE A 178 -4.71 -6.30 -5.64
N ASP A 179 -4.88 -6.55 -4.34
CA ASP A 179 -4.29 -5.77 -3.27
C ASP A 179 -2.75 -5.76 -3.38
N ASN A 180 -2.15 -6.90 -3.73
CA ASN A 180 -0.70 -7.03 -3.95
C ASN A 180 -0.22 -6.32 -5.22
N CYS A 181 -1.04 -6.24 -6.26
CA CYS A 181 -0.73 -5.43 -7.43
C CYS A 181 -0.84 -3.93 -7.11
N VAL A 182 -1.89 -3.51 -6.39
CA VAL A 182 -2.07 -2.10 -5.99
C VAL A 182 -0.97 -1.62 -5.03
N ASN A 183 -0.61 -2.44 -4.04
CA ASN A 183 0.47 -2.16 -3.11
C ASN A 183 1.63 -3.14 -3.36
N PRO A 184 2.55 -2.81 -4.30
CA PRO A 184 3.63 -3.71 -4.69
C PRO A 184 4.53 -4.07 -3.51
N PHE A 185 4.62 -3.21 -2.49
CA PHE A 185 5.44 -3.44 -1.31
C PHE A 185 4.95 -4.60 -0.43
N MET A 186 3.71 -5.08 -0.62
CA MET A 186 3.21 -6.31 0.01
C MET A 186 3.75 -7.58 -0.65
N SER A 187 4.25 -7.48 -1.89
CA SER A 187 4.67 -8.63 -2.67
C SER A 187 6.00 -9.21 -2.20
N ASN A 188 6.02 -10.53 -1.98
CA ASN A 188 7.25 -11.29 -1.72
C ASN A 188 7.97 -11.72 -3.02
N LYS A 189 7.38 -11.42 -4.19
CA LYS A 189 7.85 -11.88 -5.50
C LYS A 189 9.12 -11.17 -5.97
N TYR A 190 9.38 -9.95 -5.50
CA TYR A 190 10.46 -9.10 -5.98
C TYR A 190 11.55 -8.91 -4.92
N SER A 191 12.81 -8.85 -5.38
CA SER A 191 13.96 -8.54 -4.53
C SER A 191 13.93 -7.06 -4.12
N SER A 192 14.69 -6.71 -3.06
CA SER A 192 14.83 -5.33 -2.62
C SER A 192 15.36 -4.40 -3.72
N SER A 193 16.28 -4.89 -4.55
CA SER A 193 16.82 -4.14 -5.69
C SER A 193 15.78 -3.84 -6.79
N GLN A 194 14.87 -4.78 -7.06
CA GLN A 194 13.79 -4.56 -8.05
C GLN A 194 12.77 -3.53 -7.54
N MET A 195 12.45 -3.57 -6.24
CA MET A 195 11.56 -2.58 -5.63
C MET A 195 12.17 -1.18 -5.62
N GLU A 196 13.49 -1.10 -5.46
CA GLU A 196 14.22 0.16 -5.55
C GLU A 196 14.15 0.76 -6.97
N ASP A 197 14.41 -0.04 -8.00
CA ASP A 197 14.27 0.38 -9.39
C ASP A 197 12.85 0.91 -9.71
N ALA A 198 11.82 0.28 -9.14
CA ALA A 198 10.44 0.75 -9.26
C ALA A 198 10.19 2.11 -8.61
N LEU A 199 10.74 2.35 -7.41
CA LEU A 199 10.64 3.65 -6.72
C LEU A 199 11.24 4.81 -7.53
N ARG A 200 12.13 4.52 -8.49
CA ARG A 200 12.68 5.51 -9.43
C ARG A 200 11.75 5.82 -10.60
N LYS A 201 10.90 4.87 -11.01
CA LYS A 201 10.02 4.96 -12.20
C LYS A 201 8.58 5.35 -11.87
N MET A 202 8.17 5.18 -10.63
CA MET A 202 6.84 5.53 -10.16
C MET A 202 6.86 6.89 -9.47
N GLU A 203 5.82 7.68 -9.73
CA GLU A 203 5.50 8.81 -8.87
C GLU A 203 4.67 8.30 -7.70
N ILE A 204 5.19 8.48 -6.48
CA ILE A 204 4.45 8.17 -5.26
C ILE A 204 4.11 9.48 -4.58
N SER A 205 2.82 9.70 -4.36
CA SER A 205 2.28 10.85 -3.65
C SER A 205 1.38 10.40 -2.50
N PHE A 206 1.16 11.31 -1.56
CA PHE A 206 0.35 11.05 -0.38
C PHE A 206 -0.68 12.16 -0.24
N ASP A 207 -1.95 11.77 -0.08
CA ASP A 207 -3.01 12.70 0.32
C ASP A 207 -3.19 12.66 1.84
N THR A 208 -3.07 13.84 2.46
CA THR A 208 -3.17 14.04 3.92
C THR A 208 -4.44 14.77 4.34
N ASN A 209 -5.38 15.01 3.41
CA ASN A 209 -6.64 15.69 3.71
C ASN A 209 -7.62 14.82 4.53
N ASN A 210 -7.39 13.51 4.63
CA ASN A 210 -8.25 12.60 5.38
C ASN A 210 -7.70 12.35 6.80
N SER A 211 -8.52 12.64 7.83
CA SER A 211 -8.22 12.51 9.26
C SER A 211 -7.87 11.10 9.72
N ASP A 212 -8.32 10.08 9.00
CA ASP A 212 -8.33 8.70 9.51
C ASP A 212 -7.34 7.77 8.80
N GLY A 213 -6.43 8.29 7.98
CA GLY A 213 -5.32 7.52 7.40
C GLY A 213 -4.89 8.05 6.05
N ALA A 214 -3.59 7.95 5.75
CA ALA A 214 -3.04 8.46 4.50
C ALA A 214 -3.44 7.61 3.30
N VAL A 215 -3.78 8.29 2.21
CA VAL A 215 -3.96 7.66 0.91
C VAL A 215 -2.64 7.75 0.17
N VAL A 216 -2.06 6.61 -0.16
CA VAL A 216 -0.88 6.52 -1.03
C VAL A 216 -1.35 6.37 -2.45
N THR A 217 -0.83 7.20 -3.35
CA THR A 217 -1.08 7.10 -4.79
C THR A 217 0.23 6.75 -5.49
N ILE A 218 0.19 5.73 -6.34
CA ILE A 218 1.32 5.33 -7.19
C ILE A 218 0.87 5.52 -8.64
N SER A 219 1.54 6.41 -9.37
CA SER A 219 1.24 6.72 -10.76
C SER A 219 2.33 6.26 -11.71
N ASP A 220 1.92 5.73 -12.85
CA ASP A 220 2.77 5.51 -14.01
C ASP A 220 3.01 6.82 -14.75
N LEU A 221 4.28 7.21 -14.89
CA LEU A 221 4.67 8.51 -15.45
C LEU A 221 4.35 8.67 -16.95
N GLU A 222 4.25 7.57 -17.69
CA GLU A 222 4.01 7.62 -19.14
C GLU A 222 2.52 7.74 -19.45
N THR A 223 1.69 6.99 -18.72
CA THR A 223 0.27 6.86 -19.00
C THR A 223 -0.62 7.69 -18.09
N ASN A 224 -0.11 8.17 -16.96
CA ASN A 224 -0.88 8.75 -15.84
C ASN A 224 -1.94 7.79 -15.24
N ASN A 225 -1.87 6.51 -15.56
CA ASN A 225 -2.65 5.49 -14.87
C ASN A 225 -2.11 5.34 -13.46
N TYR A 226 -2.99 5.09 -12.49
CA TYR A 226 -2.58 5.10 -11.10
C TYR A 226 -3.35 4.09 -10.26
N VAL A 227 -2.71 3.71 -9.17
CA VAL A 227 -3.31 2.93 -8.09
C VAL A 227 -3.29 3.73 -6.81
N THR A 228 -4.25 3.47 -5.93
CA THR A 228 -4.32 4.09 -4.61
C THR A 228 -4.48 3.04 -3.55
N TYR A 229 -3.90 3.26 -2.37
CA TYR A 229 -4.25 2.44 -1.21
C TYR A 229 -4.22 3.24 0.08
N ARG A 230 -5.05 2.82 1.03
CA ARG A 230 -5.16 3.38 2.38
C ARG A 230 -5.35 2.24 3.37
N ARG A 231 -4.69 2.36 4.53
CA ARG A 231 -4.94 1.53 5.71
C ARG A 231 -5.15 2.45 6.91
N ALA A 232 -6.17 2.16 7.70
CA ALA A 232 -6.72 3.08 8.67
C ALA A 232 -7.34 2.36 9.88
N ASN A 233 -7.60 3.07 10.97
CA ASN A 233 -8.19 2.43 12.16
C ASN A 233 -9.62 1.92 11.92
N ASP A 234 -10.29 2.40 10.87
CA ASP A 234 -11.66 2.06 10.48
C ASP A 234 -11.73 1.08 9.29
N GLY A 235 -10.60 0.72 8.69
CA GLY A 235 -10.54 -0.25 7.61
C GLY A 235 -9.47 0.03 6.55
N PHE A 236 -9.68 -0.46 5.32
CA PHE A 236 -8.71 -0.32 4.22
C PHE A 236 -9.40 0.01 2.91
N SER A 237 -8.62 0.52 1.95
CA SER A 237 -9.05 0.70 0.57
C SER A 237 -7.88 0.45 -0.38
N TYR A 238 -8.12 -0.27 -1.47
CA TYR A 238 -7.20 -0.51 -2.58
C TYR A 238 -7.93 -0.16 -3.87
N GLY A 239 -7.33 0.69 -4.70
CA GLY A 239 -7.96 1.27 -5.87
C GLY A 239 -7.05 1.24 -7.10
N LEU A 240 -7.68 1.11 -8.25
CA LEU A 240 -7.09 1.26 -9.57
C LEU A 240 -7.92 2.23 -10.38
N THR A 241 -7.25 3.14 -11.09
CA THR A 241 -7.83 3.91 -12.20
C THR A 241 -6.95 3.70 -13.42
N TYR A 242 -7.53 3.11 -14.46
CA TYR A 242 -6.85 2.78 -15.70
C TYR A 242 -7.59 3.38 -16.88
N LYS A 243 -6.89 4.20 -17.66
CA LYS A 243 -7.34 4.77 -18.91
C LYS A 243 -6.68 4.04 -20.07
N ASP A 244 -7.50 3.50 -20.97
CA ASP A 244 -6.99 2.85 -22.17
C ASP A 244 -6.71 3.86 -23.30
N SER A 245 -6.23 3.34 -24.44
CA SER A 245 -5.89 4.16 -25.61
C SER A 245 -7.10 4.80 -26.31
N SER A 246 -8.32 4.42 -25.95
CA SER A 246 -9.57 5.00 -26.43
C SER A 246 -10.16 6.05 -25.48
N ASP A 247 -9.41 6.46 -24.46
CA ASP A 247 -9.86 7.35 -23.37
C ASP A 247 -11.06 6.79 -22.58
N MET A 248 -11.25 5.48 -22.61
CA MET A 248 -12.18 4.79 -21.72
C MET A 248 -11.48 4.51 -20.39
N ILE A 249 -12.20 4.77 -19.30
CA ILE A 249 -11.71 4.63 -17.94
C ILE A 249 -12.36 3.42 -17.30
N PHE A 250 -11.52 2.51 -16.84
CA PHE A 250 -11.89 1.45 -15.91
C PHE A 250 -11.35 1.80 -14.53
N SER A 251 -12.22 1.77 -13.52
CA SER A 251 -11.77 1.83 -12.13
C SER A 251 -12.30 0.66 -11.33
N LEU A 252 -11.50 0.21 -10.37
CA LEU A 252 -11.90 -0.80 -9.40
C LEU A 252 -11.41 -0.39 -8.01
N LEU A 253 -12.27 -0.52 -7.02
CA LEU A 253 -12.02 -0.22 -5.62
C LEU A 253 -12.42 -1.42 -4.77
N HIS A 254 -11.50 -1.91 -3.96
CA HIS A 254 -11.71 -2.92 -2.93
C HIS A 254 -11.57 -2.27 -1.56
N THR A 255 -12.62 -2.31 -0.75
CA THR A 255 -12.68 -1.57 0.52
C THR A 255 -13.26 -2.44 1.64
N PHE A 256 -12.80 -2.20 2.86
CA PHE A 256 -13.46 -2.63 4.08
C PHE A 256 -13.71 -1.42 4.98
N ASN A 257 -14.94 -1.27 5.47
CA ASN A 257 -15.31 -0.26 6.46
C ASN A 257 -15.93 -0.90 7.70
N LEU A 258 -15.49 -0.48 8.89
CA LEU A 258 -15.97 -1.06 10.14
C LEU A 258 -17.43 -0.70 10.46
N ASN A 259 -17.84 0.54 10.19
CA ASN A 259 -19.16 1.06 10.58
C ASN A 259 -19.66 2.10 9.57
N ASN A 260 -20.38 1.67 8.52
CA ASN A 260 -21.10 2.59 7.64
C ASN A 260 -22.61 2.52 7.91
N SER A 261 -23.29 3.67 7.96
CA SER A 261 -24.75 3.71 8.14
C SER A 261 -25.49 3.18 6.93
N ASP A 262 -24.88 3.25 5.75
CA ASP A 262 -25.39 2.64 4.53
C ASP A 262 -24.88 1.19 4.45
N SER A 263 -25.82 0.24 4.44
CA SER A 263 -25.50 -1.19 4.36
C SER A 263 -24.73 -1.56 3.10
N MET A 264 -24.84 -0.77 2.02
CA MET A 264 -24.09 -1.03 0.81
C MET A 264 -22.58 -0.86 1.00
N TYR A 265 -22.17 0.07 1.87
CA TYR A 265 -20.78 0.42 2.14
C TYR A 265 -20.29 -0.05 3.52
N ASP A 266 -21.11 -0.83 4.22
CA ASP A 266 -20.78 -1.41 5.52
C ASP A 266 -20.08 -2.77 5.37
N GLY A 267 -18.91 -2.93 5.98
CA GLY A 267 -18.07 -4.11 5.81
C GLY A 267 -17.24 -4.08 4.53
N GLU A 268 -16.92 -5.27 4.02
CA GLU A 268 -16.15 -5.48 2.80
C GLU A 268 -17.00 -5.38 1.53
N TYR A 269 -16.56 -4.58 0.56
CA TYR A 269 -17.18 -4.45 -0.75
C TYR A 269 -16.16 -4.18 -1.87
N ILE A 270 -16.59 -4.44 -3.10
CA ILE A 270 -15.89 -4.07 -4.33
C ILE A 270 -16.80 -3.14 -5.13
N LYS A 271 -16.26 -2.03 -5.62
CA LYS A 271 -16.90 -1.15 -6.61
C LYS A 271 -16.08 -1.21 -7.90
N TYR A 272 -16.72 -1.39 -9.04
CA TYR A 272 -16.08 -1.08 -10.33
C TYR A 272 -16.91 -0.05 -11.10
N GLU A 273 -16.23 0.68 -11.97
CA GLU A 273 -16.81 1.70 -12.83
C GLU A 273 -16.19 1.66 -14.22
N PHE A 274 -17.04 1.75 -15.25
CA PHE A 274 -16.63 2.01 -16.62
C PHE A 274 -17.19 3.34 -17.07
N GLY A 275 -16.34 4.23 -17.56
CA GLY A 275 -16.75 5.55 -18.02
C GLY A 275 -15.78 6.14 -19.03
N SER A 276 -15.91 7.44 -19.26
CA SER A 276 -14.98 8.23 -20.06
C SER A 276 -14.92 9.65 -19.49
N ASN A 277 -13.89 10.41 -19.87
CA ASN A 277 -13.86 11.84 -19.64
C ASN A 277 -14.84 12.61 -20.56
N ASP A 278 -15.43 11.95 -21.56
CA ASP A 278 -16.53 12.51 -22.33
C ASP A 278 -17.80 12.60 -21.47
N TYR A 279 -18.24 13.83 -21.18
CA TYR A 279 -19.43 14.13 -20.39
C TYR A 279 -20.73 13.53 -20.97
N ASN A 280 -20.74 13.08 -22.24
CA ASN A 280 -21.89 12.42 -22.85
C ASN A 280 -21.97 10.92 -22.52
N ILE A 281 -20.91 10.32 -21.99
CA ILE A 281 -20.86 8.90 -21.61
C ILE A 281 -21.18 8.81 -20.12
N THR A 282 -22.36 8.29 -19.80
CA THR A 282 -22.73 8.03 -18.40
C THR A 282 -21.90 6.86 -17.87
N PRO A 283 -21.14 7.03 -16.76
CA PRO A 283 -20.41 5.94 -16.17
C PRO A 283 -21.37 4.84 -15.70
N THR A 284 -21.00 3.60 -15.96
CA THR A 284 -21.67 2.43 -15.37
C THR A 284 -20.93 2.03 -14.12
N THR A 285 -21.66 1.88 -13.03
CA THR A 285 -21.11 1.52 -11.72
C THR A 285 -21.76 0.25 -11.23
N THR A 286 -20.98 -0.64 -10.64
CA THR A 286 -21.53 -1.76 -9.88
C THR A 286 -20.77 -1.87 -8.57
N ILE A 287 -21.51 -2.09 -7.50
CA ILE A 287 -20.97 -2.31 -6.17
C ILE A 287 -21.47 -3.66 -5.69
N TYR A 288 -20.57 -4.53 -5.25
CA TYR A 288 -20.88 -5.81 -4.62
C TYR A 288 -20.35 -5.79 -3.19
N ASN A 289 -21.24 -5.88 -2.21
CA ASN A 289 -20.87 -6.00 -0.82
C ASN A 289 -20.75 -7.48 -0.42
N LEU A 290 -19.53 -7.92 -0.12
CA LEU A 290 -19.19 -9.30 0.22
C LEU A 290 -19.65 -9.67 1.63
N THR A 291 -19.80 -8.69 2.52
CA THR A 291 -20.23 -8.91 3.90
C THR A 291 -21.71 -9.28 3.96
N HIS A 292 -22.51 -8.49 3.25
CA HIS A 292 -23.97 -8.63 3.23
C HIS A 292 -24.47 -9.50 2.07
N ASN A 293 -23.62 -9.79 1.07
CA ASN A 293 -23.96 -10.52 -0.16
C ASN A 293 -25.09 -9.81 -0.95
N ILE A 294 -24.95 -8.50 -1.09
CA ILE A 294 -25.87 -7.63 -1.83
C ILE A 294 -25.12 -6.91 -2.96
N ILE A 295 -25.83 -6.59 -4.03
CA ILE A 295 -25.31 -5.90 -5.19
C ILE A 295 -26.18 -4.70 -5.54
N GLN A 296 -25.54 -3.63 -6.00
CA GLN A 296 -26.19 -2.46 -6.55
C GLN A 296 -25.55 -2.15 -7.90
N ARG A 297 -26.38 -1.96 -8.93
CA ARG A 297 -25.97 -1.49 -10.25
C ARG A 297 -26.46 -0.07 -10.45
N ASN A 298 -25.53 0.83 -10.71
CA ASN A 298 -25.74 2.28 -10.74
C ASN A 298 -26.45 2.74 -9.46
N SER A 299 -27.20 3.85 -9.51
CA SER A 299 -28.09 4.26 -8.41
C SER A 299 -29.40 3.44 -8.34
N GLY A 300 -29.35 2.16 -8.73
CA GLY A 300 -30.50 1.25 -8.78
C GLY A 300 -30.83 0.61 -7.43
N ALA A 301 -31.75 -0.36 -7.47
CA ALA A 301 -32.15 -1.11 -6.28
C ALA A 301 -31.01 -1.99 -5.75
N ILE A 302 -30.91 -2.08 -4.44
CA ILE A 302 -30.03 -3.03 -3.73
C ILE A 302 -30.76 -4.37 -3.68
N VAL A 303 -30.13 -5.41 -4.19
CA VAL A 303 -30.68 -6.77 -4.25
C VAL A 303 -29.67 -7.80 -3.78
N ASP A 304 -30.13 -9.01 -3.45
CA ASP A 304 -29.24 -10.13 -3.15
C ASP A 304 -28.37 -10.48 -4.36
N ALA A 305 -27.07 -10.65 -4.14
CA ALA A 305 -26.13 -11.01 -5.19
C ALA A 305 -26.32 -12.47 -5.64
N SER A 306 -26.56 -12.64 -6.94
CA SER A 306 -26.63 -13.93 -7.62
C SER A 306 -25.25 -14.54 -7.87
N VAL A 307 -25.21 -15.71 -8.50
CA VAL A 307 -23.96 -16.37 -8.88
C VAL A 307 -23.33 -15.68 -10.09
N ASP A 308 -24.15 -15.25 -11.05
CA ASP A 308 -23.68 -14.57 -12.25
C ASP A 308 -23.04 -13.23 -11.91
N ASP A 309 -23.60 -12.51 -10.92
CA ASP A 309 -23.00 -11.28 -10.37
C ASP A 309 -21.58 -11.50 -9.83
N LYS A 310 -21.35 -12.65 -9.18
CA LYS A 310 -20.02 -13.01 -8.63
C LYS A 310 -19.04 -13.39 -9.74
N ILE A 311 -19.52 -14.02 -10.80
CA ILE A 311 -18.71 -14.36 -11.98
C ILE A 311 -18.31 -13.09 -12.73
N GLU A 312 -19.25 -12.17 -12.93
CA GLU A 312 -18.98 -10.85 -13.50
C GLU A 312 -17.92 -10.11 -12.68
N MET A 313 -18.09 -10.04 -11.35
CA MET A 313 -17.10 -9.41 -10.47
C MET A 313 -15.72 -10.06 -10.55
N TYR A 314 -15.67 -11.38 -10.64
CA TYR A 314 -14.42 -12.12 -10.83
C TYR A 314 -13.71 -11.74 -12.14
N GLN A 315 -14.45 -11.61 -13.25
CA GLN A 315 -13.88 -11.22 -14.54
C GLN A 315 -13.29 -9.80 -14.49
N HIS A 316 -14.00 -8.86 -13.85
CA HIS A 316 -13.49 -7.51 -13.67
C HIS A 316 -12.25 -7.45 -12.78
N LEU A 317 -12.18 -8.28 -11.74
CA LEU A 317 -10.98 -8.39 -10.90
C LEU A 317 -9.77 -8.94 -11.66
N ILE A 318 -9.94 -9.93 -12.55
CA ILE A 318 -8.81 -10.42 -13.37
C ILE A 318 -8.24 -9.29 -14.22
N THR A 319 -9.12 -8.52 -14.88
CA THR A 319 -8.72 -7.35 -15.67
C THR A 319 -8.04 -6.30 -14.80
N ALA A 320 -8.59 -6.02 -13.62
CA ALA A 320 -8.00 -5.09 -12.66
C ALA A 320 -6.63 -5.53 -12.17
N ASN A 321 -6.41 -6.83 -11.95
CA ASN A 321 -5.10 -7.38 -11.56
C ASN A 321 -4.06 -7.11 -12.63
N ALA A 322 -4.40 -7.35 -13.90
CA ALA A 322 -3.50 -7.10 -15.02
C ALA A 322 -3.18 -5.60 -15.16
N TYR A 323 -4.17 -4.72 -15.06
CA TYR A 323 -3.97 -3.27 -15.14
C TYR A 323 -3.21 -2.69 -13.95
N ALA A 324 -3.53 -3.12 -12.72
CA ALA A 324 -2.78 -2.71 -11.53
C ALA A 324 -1.32 -3.18 -11.62
N ALA A 325 -1.08 -4.41 -12.09
CA ALA A 325 0.27 -4.90 -12.34
C ALA A 325 1.01 -4.05 -13.39
N GLN A 326 0.36 -3.58 -14.45
CA GLN A 326 1.00 -2.69 -15.43
C GLN A 326 1.45 -1.37 -14.81
N VAL A 327 0.61 -0.77 -13.94
CA VAL A 327 0.95 0.48 -13.24
C VAL A 327 2.11 0.25 -12.26
N THR A 328 2.12 -0.89 -11.57
CA THR A 328 3.11 -1.16 -10.50
C THR A 328 4.13 -2.24 -10.89
N LEU A 329 3.75 -3.51 -10.85
CA LEU A 329 4.62 -4.68 -10.92
C LEU A 329 5.44 -4.80 -12.22
N ASP A 330 4.89 -4.36 -13.35
CA ASP A 330 5.61 -4.36 -14.62
C ASP A 330 6.74 -3.34 -14.60
N ASN A 331 6.53 -2.18 -13.97
CA ASN A 331 7.56 -1.19 -13.70
C ASN A 331 8.62 -1.70 -12.70
N VAL A 332 8.26 -2.59 -11.77
CA VAL A 332 9.19 -3.33 -10.89
C VAL A 332 10.00 -4.38 -11.66
N SER A 333 9.39 -5.04 -12.66
CA SER A 333 10.01 -6.16 -13.40
C SER A 333 10.94 -5.72 -14.53
N LYS A 334 10.68 -4.55 -15.14
CA LYS A 334 11.54 -3.94 -16.15
C LYS A 334 12.79 -3.40 -15.47
N GLY A 335 13.81 -4.23 -15.24
CA GLY A 335 15.09 -3.81 -14.64
C GLY A 335 15.72 -2.61 -15.36
N TYR A 336 16.50 -1.80 -14.64
CA TYR A 336 17.24 -0.70 -15.24
C TYR A 336 18.43 -1.23 -16.07
N SER A 337 18.45 -1.00 -17.38
CA SER A 337 19.70 -1.07 -18.14
C SER A 337 20.38 0.29 -18.04
N TYR A 338 21.45 0.39 -17.25
CA TYR A 338 22.35 1.54 -17.31
C TYR A 338 22.98 1.60 -18.71
N SER A 339 22.35 2.30 -19.66
CA SER A 339 23.09 2.85 -20.78
C SER A 339 23.68 4.17 -20.28
N LYS A 340 24.97 4.12 -19.92
CA LYS A 340 25.79 5.32 -19.73
C LYS A 340 25.61 6.20 -20.97
N LYS A 341 25.08 7.41 -20.80
CA LYS A 341 25.25 8.48 -21.76
C LYS A 341 26.20 9.50 -21.19
#